data_AF-A0A0C1EDB2-F1
#
_entry.id   AF-A0A0C1EDB2-F1
#
_cell.length_a   1.000
_cell.length_b   1.000
_cell.length_c   1.000
_cell.angle_alpha   90.00
_cell.angle_beta   90.00
_cell.angle_gamma   90.00
#
_symmetry.space_group_name_H-M   'P 1'
#
loop_
_entity.id
_entity.type
_entity.pdbx_description
1 polymer ?
#
loop_
_entity_poly.entity_id
_entity_poly.type
_entity_poly.pdbx_seq_one_letter_code
_entity_poly.pdbx_strand_id
1 'polypeptide(L)'
;MSKHKTRYILPLLAVMASAACIGAAGSSDKAANAVKPKQEKNLCPEPVDQMDEDCLRLTLLDFEIALNKKYEDLFRRAAAKDQKLHGMTKQYFTSIRSKWEAYQDELCYDPTVTTDLKTPADRIHTLCAIEQTQLHLKSLERF
;
A
#
# COMPACT_ATOMS: atom_id res chain seq x y z
N MET A 1 -38.80 -0.62 -2.29
CA MET A 1 -38.60 -1.90 -2.99
C MET A 1 -39.02 -1.74 -4.44
N SER A 2 -38.13 -1.94 -5.40
CA SER A 2 -38.48 -2.61 -6.66
C SER A 2 -37.20 -3.15 -7.29
N LYS A 3 -37.15 -4.48 -7.38
CA LYS A 3 -36.06 -5.26 -7.93
C LYS A 3 -36.35 -5.44 -9.41
N HIS A 4 -35.51 -4.93 -10.30
CA HIS A 4 -35.52 -5.39 -11.69
C HIS A 4 -34.36 -6.36 -11.91
N LYS A 5 -34.74 -7.63 -11.82
CA LYS A 5 -33.98 -8.83 -12.12
C LYS A 5 -34.21 -9.15 -13.59
N THR A 6 -33.28 -8.78 -14.46
CA THR A 6 -33.32 -9.19 -15.87
C THR A 6 -32.75 -10.60 -15.98
N ARG A 7 -33.53 -11.51 -16.56
CA ARG A 7 -33.26 -12.94 -16.65
C ARG A 7 -33.56 -13.36 -18.09
N TYR A 8 -32.61 -14.11 -18.68
CA TYR A 8 -32.68 -14.86 -19.95
C TYR A 8 -32.73 -13.96 -21.21
N ILE A 9 -32.15 -14.31 -22.36
CA ILE A 9 -32.31 -15.56 -23.13
C ILE A 9 -31.08 -15.74 -24.04
N LEU A 10 -30.56 -16.97 -24.08
CA LEU A 10 -29.62 -17.47 -25.09
C LEU A 10 -30.40 -17.86 -26.36
N PRO A 11 -29.89 -17.58 -27.57
CA PRO A 11 -30.15 -18.47 -28.71
C PRO A 11 -28.85 -19.08 -29.22
N LEU A 12 -28.80 -20.42 -29.12
CA LEU A 12 -28.00 -21.31 -29.96
C LEU A 12 -28.30 -21.06 -31.45
N LEU A 13 -27.28 -21.13 -32.31
CA LEU A 13 -27.29 -21.65 -33.70
C LEU A 13 -25.80 -21.72 -34.13
N ALA A 14 -25.10 -22.85 -33.96
CA ALA A 14 -25.03 -23.98 -34.90
C ALA A 14 -24.54 -23.58 -36.31
N VAL A 15 -23.25 -23.78 -36.58
CA VAL A 15 -22.75 -24.14 -37.92
C VAL A 15 -21.81 -25.34 -37.77
N MET A 16 -22.15 -26.37 -38.53
CA MET A 16 -21.58 -27.72 -38.56
C MET A 16 -20.35 -27.80 -39.48
N ALA A 17 -19.39 -28.63 -39.05
CA ALA A 17 -18.66 -29.67 -39.80
C ALA A 17 -17.85 -29.25 -41.07
N SER A 18 -16.68 -29.79 -41.44
CA SER A 18 -15.85 -30.94 -41.03
C SER A 18 -14.47 -30.77 -41.70
N ALA A 19 -13.41 -31.42 -41.20
CA ALA A 19 -12.61 -32.43 -41.95
C ALA A 19 -11.24 -32.70 -41.28
N ALA A 20 -10.98 -34.00 -41.14
CA ALA A 20 -9.73 -34.78 -40.96
C ALA A 20 -8.37 -34.02 -40.92
N CYS A 21 -7.41 -34.41 -40.08
CA CYS A 21 -6.70 -35.69 -40.18
C CYS A 21 -6.18 -36.27 -38.84
N ILE A 22 -6.15 -37.60 -38.84
CA ILE A 22 -5.66 -38.54 -37.84
C ILE A 22 -4.12 -38.53 -37.82
N GLY A 23 -3.52 -38.70 -36.65
CA GLY A 23 -2.07 -38.93 -36.50
C GLY A 23 -1.67 -39.41 -35.11
N ALA A 24 -1.71 -40.73 -34.94
CA ALA A 24 -0.88 -41.62 -34.10
C ALA A 24 -0.42 -41.24 -32.67
N ALA A 25 -0.54 -42.25 -31.81
CA ALA A 25 -0.21 -42.34 -30.39
C ALA A 25 1.22 -41.88 -29.98
N GLY A 26 1.29 -41.31 -28.79
CA GLY A 26 2.52 -41.16 -28.00
C GLY A 26 2.17 -40.91 -26.52
N SER A 27 2.47 -41.88 -25.66
CA SER A 27 2.43 -41.78 -24.20
C SER A 27 3.50 -40.79 -23.70
N SER A 28 3.15 -39.89 -22.77
CA SER A 28 4.11 -39.35 -21.81
C SER A 28 3.40 -38.69 -20.63
N ASP A 29 3.52 -39.31 -19.46
CA ASP A 29 3.23 -38.73 -18.16
C ASP A 29 4.05 -37.44 -17.92
N LYS A 30 3.48 -36.55 -17.10
CA LYS A 30 4.06 -35.31 -16.52
C LYS A 30 4.00 -34.04 -17.38
N ALA A 31 2.98 -33.24 -17.08
CA ALA A 31 3.21 -31.83 -16.74
C ALA A 31 2.20 -31.43 -15.66
N ALA A 32 2.57 -31.68 -14.40
CA ALA A 32 2.04 -30.90 -13.29
C ALA A 32 2.47 -29.45 -13.55
N ASN A 33 1.63 -28.70 -14.25
CA ASN A 33 1.77 -27.26 -14.35
C ASN A 33 1.51 -26.70 -12.96
N ALA A 34 2.57 -26.65 -12.16
CA ALA A 34 2.67 -25.82 -10.99
C ALA A 34 2.25 -24.42 -11.45
N VAL A 35 1.04 -24.02 -11.05
CA VAL A 35 0.65 -22.61 -11.00
C VAL A 35 1.70 -21.97 -10.12
N LYS A 36 2.71 -21.36 -10.75
CA LYS A 36 3.64 -20.47 -10.06
C LYS A 36 2.75 -19.48 -9.30
N PRO A 37 2.91 -19.30 -7.99
CA PRO A 37 2.15 -18.27 -7.29
C PRO A 37 2.43 -16.97 -8.04
N LYS A 38 1.38 -16.31 -8.51
CA LYS A 38 1.47 -14.97 -9.07
C LYS A 38 2.14 -14.13 -8.00
N GLN A 39 3.41 -13.82 -8.21
CA GLN A 39 4.11 -12.80 -7.48
C GLN A 39 3.20 -11.57 -7.52
N GLU A 40 2.68 -11.16 -6.36
CA GLU A 40 1.97 -9.89 -6.23
C GLU A 40 2.94 -8.84 -6.77
N LYS A 41 2.66 -8.33 -7.96
CA LYS A 41 3.41 -7.21 -8.50
C LYS A 41 3.00 -6.03 -7.62
N ASN A 42 3.92 -5.55 -6.80
CA ASN A 42 3.79 -4.22 -6.22
C ASN A 42 3.42 -3.27 -7.37
N LEU A 43 2.25 -2.63 -7.28
CA LEU A 43 1.76 -1.73 -8.34
C LEU A 43 2.73 -0.57 -8.59
N CYS A 44 3.52 -0.23 -7.58
CA CYS A 44 4.47 0.87 -7.58
C CYS A 44 5.92 0.37 -7.61
N PRO A 45 6.78 0.95 -8.44
CA PRO A 45 8.19 0.57 -8.52
C PRO A 45 8.94 1.05 -7.27
N GLU A 46 9.82 0.21 -6.73
CA GLU A 46 10.89 0.65 -5.84
C GLU A 46 12.13 0.98 -6.70
N PRO A 47 12.93 2.00 -6.36
CA PRO A 47 12.91 2.85 -5.15
C PRO A 47 11.97 4.08 -5.22
N VAL A 48 11.65 4.67 -4.06
CA VAL A 48 10.66 5.77 -3.88
C VAL A 48 10.94 7.00 -4.74
N ASP A 49 12.21 7.38 -4.91
CA ASP A 49 12.63 8.53 -5.72
C ASP A 49 12.26 8.41 -7.20
N GLN A 50 12.02 7.18 -7.67
CA GLN A 50 11.64 6.86 -9.06
C GLN A 50 10.13 6.66 -9.25
N MET A 51 9.33 6.72 -8.18
CA MET A 51 7.87 6.56 -8.26
C MET A 51 7.22 7.76 -8.96
N ASP A 52 6.15 7.49 -9.72
CA ASP A 52 5.26 8.56 -10.18
C ASP A 52 4.44 9.16 -9.01
N GLU A 53 3.76 10.27 -9.26
CA GLU A 53 3.01 10.99 -8.23
C GLU A 53 1.90 10.17 -7.58
N ASP A 54 1.24 9.28 -8.34
CA ASP A 54 0.18 8.44 -7.79
C ASP A 54 0.76 7.38 -6.86
N CYS A 55 1.90 6.79 -7.23
CA CYS A 55 2.63 5.86 -6.40
C CYS A 55 3.25 6.50 -5.16
N LEU A 56 3.75 7.73 -5.26
CA LEU A 56 4.20 8.50 -4.11
C LEU A 56 3.06 8.74 -3.11
N ARG A 57 1.88 9.16 -3.59
CA ARG A 57 0.71 9.38 -2.73
C ARG A 57 0.25 8.09 -2.05
N LEU A 58 0.20 6.97 -2.79
CA LEU A 58 -0.16 5.68 -2.21
C LEU A 58 0.86 5.22 -1.16
N THR A 59 2.15 5.41 -1.45
CA THR A 59 3.24 5.06 -0.53
C THR A 59 3.18 5.89 0.75
N LEU A 60 2.95 7.20 0.65
CA LEU A 60 2.75 8.06 1.83
C LEU A 60 1.57 7.58 2.68
N LEU A 61 0.43 7.26 2.04
CA LEU A 61 -0.74 6.75 2.75
C LEU A 61 -0.44 5.43 3.48
N ASP A 62 0.29 4.50 2.85
CA ASP A 62 0.69 3.25 3.49
C ASP A 62 1.59 3.49 4.72
N PHE A 63 2.51 4.44 4.63
CA PHE A 63 3.35 4.84 5.76
C PHE A 63 2.56 5.52 6.88
N GLU A 64 1.61 6.40 6.57
CA GLU A 64 0.72 7.02 7.56
C GLU A 64 -0.15 5.98 8.29
N ILE A 65 -0.67 4.99 7.55
CA ILE A 65 -1.42 3.86 8.13
C ILE A 65 -0.51 3.05 9.06
N ALA A 66 0.72 2.75 8.63
CA ALA A 66 1.68 2.03 9.45
C ALA A 66 2.03 2.80 10.73
N LEU A 67 2.23 4.12 10.63
CA LEU A 67 2.55 4.98 11.76
C LEU A 67 1.39 5.05 12.75
N ASN A 68 0.15 5.21 12.27
CA ASN A 68 -1.03 5.22 13.11
C ASN A 68 -1.18 3.90 13.89
N LYS A 69 -1.04 2.76 13.20
CA LYS A 69 -1.06 1.43 13.85
C LYS A 69 0.05 1.29 14.89
N LYS A 70 1.26 1.79 14.62
CA LYS A 70 2.37 1.76 15.58
C LYS A 70 2.03 2.56 16.84
N TYR A 71 1.45 3.76 16.71
CA TYR A 71 1.02 4.54 17.87
C TYR A 71 -0.14 3.92 18.65
N GLU A 72 -1.12 3.33 17.97
CA GLU A 72 -2.19 2.58 18.62
C GLU A 72 -1.64 1.42 19.46
N ASP A 73 -0.67 0.67 18.92
CA ASP A 73 0.04 -0.37 19.64
C ASP A 73 0.77 0.16 20.87
N LEU A 74 1.54 1.25 20.71
CA LEU A 74 2.26 1.88 21.81
C LEU A 74 1.31 2.36 22.93
N PHE A 75 0.17 2.95 22.56
CA PHE A 75 -0.83 3.38 23.53
C PHE A 75 -1.45 2.21 24.29
N ARG A 76 -1.77 1.12 23.59
CA ARG A 76 -2.28 -0.11 24.20
C ARG A 76 -1.27 -0.73 25.16
N ARG A 77 0.01 -0.83 24.73
CA ARG A 77 1.09 -1.38 25.54
C ARG A 77 1.42 -0.52 26.76
N ALA A 78 1.36 0.81 26.61
CA ALA A 78 1.51 1.74 27.74
C ALA A 78 0.38 1.58 28.76
N ALA A 79 -0.87 1.42 28.31
CA ALA A 79 -2.01 1.15 29.19
C ALA A 79 -1.87 -0.20 29.93
N ALA A 80 -1.31 -1.21 29.25
CA ALA A 80 -0.99 -2.52 29.83
C ALA A 80 0.28 -2.53 30.71
N LYS A 81 0.95 -1.39 30.87
CA LYS A 81 2.22 -1.26 31.62
C LYS A 81 3.30 -2.23 31.13
N ASP A 82 3.43 -2.38 29.81
CA ASP A 82 4.47 -3.21 29.21
C ASP A 82 5.87 -2.79 29.68
N GLN A 83 6.61 -3.72 30.28
CA GLN A 83 7.95 -3.48 30.81
C GLN A 83 8.96 -3.07 29.73
N LYS A 84 8.75 -3.49 28.47
CA LYS A 84 9.59 -3.09 27.33
C LYS A 84 9.49 -1.60 27.01
N LEU A 85 8.44 -0.93 27.46
CA LEU A 85 8.30 0.51 27.32
C LEU A 85 9.06 1.29 28.39
N HIS A 86 9.74 0.62 29.34
CA HIS A 86 10.54 1.26 30.38
C HIS A 86 9.82 2.38 31.15
N GLY A 87 8.52 2.20 31.40
CA GLY A 87 7.69 3.18 32.11
C GLY A 87 7.17 4.34 31.25
N MET A 88 7.42 4.35 29.94
CA MET A 88 6.86 5.37 29.04
C MET A 88 5.35 5.28 28.98
N THR A 89 4.69 6.42 29.18
CA THR A 89 3.23 6.53 29.28
C THR A 89 2.59 6.84 27.93
N LYS A 90 1.26 6.70 27.85
CA LYS A 90 0.48 7.19 26.71
C LYS A 90 0.77 8.68 26.43
N GLN A 91 0.84 9.51 27.49
CA GLN A 91 1.11 10.94 27.37
C GLN A 91 2.49 11.23 26.78
N TYR A 92 3.52 10.43 27.11
CA TYR A 92 4.83 10.54 26.49
C TYR A 92 4.72 10.32 24.97
N PHE A 93 4.10 9.22 24.53
CA PHE A 93 3.96 8.95 23.10
C PHE A 93 3.07 9.95 22.37
N THR A 94 2.01 10.48 23.01
CA THR A 94 1.22 11.60 22.48
C THR A 94 2.10 12.84 22.25
N SER A 95 2.98 13.17 23.18
CA SER A 95 3.91 14.30 23.02
C SER A 95 4.92 14.05 21.90
N ILE A 96 5.48 12.84 21.79
CA ILE A 96 6.39 12.49 20.70
C ILE A 96 5.69 12.62 19.35
N ARG A 97 4.45 12.15 19.22
CA ARG A 97 3.66 12.26 17.99
C ARG A 97 3.46 13.72 17.58
N SER A 98 2.94 14.54 18.49
CA SER A 98 2.65 15.95 18.20
C SER A 98 3.92 16.74 17.85
N LYS A 99 5.05 16.48 18.52
CA LYS A 99 6.33 17.13 18.19
C LYS A 99 6.86 16.69 16.83
N TRP A 100 6.71 15.42 16.49
CA TRP A 100 7.12 14.92 15.18
C TRP A 100 6.25 15.47 14.06
N GLU A 101 4.93 15.53 14.24
CA GLU A 101 4.00 16.14 13.27
C GLU A 101 4.39 17.60 13.00
N ALA A 102 4.60 18.40 14.05
CA ALA A 102 5.05 19.78 13.90
C ALA A 102 6.43 19.91 13.23
N TYR A 103 7.37 19.02 13.58
CA TYR A 103 8.70 19.00 12.96
C TYR A 103 8.63 18.64 11.46
N GLN A 104 7.83 17.64 11.09
CA GLN A 104 7.66 17.27 9.69
C GLN A 104 7.03 18.42 8.90
N ASP A 105 5.97 19.03 9.44
CA ASP A 105 5.30 20.16 8.80
C ASP A 105 6.27 21.32 8.56
N GLU A 106 7.09 21.68 9.55
CA GLU A 106 8.10 22.73 9.41
C GLU A 106 9.20 22.34 8.41
N LEU A 107 9.68 21.11 8.45
CA LEU A 107 10.80 20.64 7.62
C LEU A 107 10.41 20.50 6.15
N CYS A 108 9.23 19.94 5.88
CA CYS A 108 8.77 19.66 4.52
C CYS A 108 8.03 20.85 3.88
N TYR A 109 7.81 21.93 4.63
CA TYR A 109 7.19 23.15 4.11
C TYR A 109 8.04 23.81 3.03
N ASP A 110 7.42 24.05 1.87
CA ASP A 110 8.01 24.87 0.79
C ASP A 110 7.25 26.21 0.67
N PRO A 111 7.87 27.34 1.06
CA PRO A 111 7.22 28.66 0.99
C PRO A 111 7.00 29.15 -0.44
N THR A 112 7.57 28.49 -1.45
CA THR A 112 7.41 28.86 -2.87
C THR A 112 6.14 28.29 -3.50
N VAL A 113 5.46 27.36 -2.81
CA VAL A 113 4.14 26.86 -3.19
C VAL A 113 3.08 27.88 -2.79
N THR A 114 2.75 28.78 -3.70
CA THR A 114 1.73 29.82 -3.47
C THR A 114 0.42 29.57 -4.24
N THR A 115 0.29 28.42 -4.91
CA THR A 115 -0.86 28.10 -5.77
C THR A 115 -1.31 26.65 -5.61
N ASP A 116 -2.61 26.38 -5.74
CA ASP A 116 -3.21 25.03 -5.69
C ASP A 116 -2.91 24.13 -6.92
N LEU A 117 -2.01 24.57 -7.81
CA LEU A 117 -1.60 23.79 -8.97
C LEU A 117 -0.54 22.76 -8.55
N LYS A 118 -0.65 21.52 -9.05
CA LYS A 118 0.39 20.51 -8.85
C LYS A 118 1.73 21.01 -9.39
N THR A 119 2.65 21.32 -8.50
CA THR A 119 3.99 21.80 -8.85
C THR A 119 5.05 20.72 -8.60
N PRO A 120 6.26 20.83 -9.18
CA PRO A 120 7.40 20.02 -8.74
C PRO A 120 7.66 20.09 -7.22
N ALA A 121 7.22 21.15 -6.53
CA ALA A 121 7.32 21.25 -5.09
C ALA A 121 6.35 20.30 -4.35
N ASP A 122 5.19 19.95 -4.93
CA ASP A 122 4.30 18.91 -4.37
C ASP A 122 5.01 17.55 -4.31
N ARG A 123 5.82 17.24 -5.33
CA ARG A 123 6.63 16.02 -5.37
C ARG A 123 7.69 16.04 -4.27
N ILE A 124 8.41 17.16 -4.12
CA ILE A 124 9.45 17.33 -3.11
C ILE A 124 8.85 17.21 -1.70
N HIS A 125 7.72 17.88 -1.46
CA HIS A 125 6.97 17.77 -0.20
C HIS A 125 6.59 16.31 0.09
N THR A 126 6.05 15.59 -0.89
CA THR A 126 5.63 14.19 -0.72
C THR A 126 6.82 13.27 -0.45
N LEU A 127 7.94 13.43 -1.15
CA LEU A 127 9.18 12.69 -0.91
C LEU A 127 9.70 12.95 0.51
N CYS A 128 9.72 14.21 0.95
CA CYS A 128 10.11 14.58 2.30
C CYS A 128 9.22 13.91 3.35
N ALA A 129 7.90 13.98 3.19
CA ALA A 129 6.95 13.36 4.12
C ALA A 129 7.13 11.84 4.21
N ILE A 130 7.37 11.16 3.08
CA ILE A 130 7.67 9.71 3.06
C ILE A 130 8.95 9.41 3.84
N GLU A 131 10.04 10.12 3.56
CA GLU A 131 11.33 9.90 4.22
C GLU A 131 11.22 10.15 5.73
N GLN A 132 10.60 11.25 6.14
CA GLN A 132 10.44 11.59 7.57
C GLN A 132 9.54 10.57 8.29
N THR A 133 8.48 10.08 7.64
CA THR A 133 7.61 9.05 8.22
C THR A 133 8.35 7.72 8.39
N GLN A 134 9.15 7.33 7.39
CA GLN A 134 9.96 6.11 7.46
C GLN A 134 11.00 6.19 8.58
N LEU A 135 11.72 7.30 8.72
CA LEU A 135 12.70 7.52 9.77
C LEU A 135 12.06 7.49 11.16
N HIS A 136 10.89 8.11 11.29
CA HIS A 136 10.16 8.14 12.55
C HIS A 136 9.65 6.76 12.96
N LEU A 137 9.06 6.01 12.03
CA LEU A 137 8.69 4.61 12.23
C LEU A 137 9.85 3.78 12.75
N LYS A 138 11.03 3.89 12.11
CA LYS A 138 12.26 3.21 12.53
C LYS A 138 12.68 3.61 13.94
N SER A 139 12.56 4.90 14.29
CA SER A 139 12.86 5.38 15.64
C SER A 139 11.95 4.78 16.72
N LEU A 140 10.72 4.41 16.35
CA LEU A 140 9.72 3.81 17.24
C LEU A 140 9.89 2.29 17.40
N GLU A 141 10.70 1.63 16.56
CA GLU A 141 10.97 0.18 16.67
C GLU A 141 11.63 -0.22 17.99
N ARG A 142 12.35 0.71 18.63
CA ARG A 142 12.96 0.50 19.95
C ARG A 142 11.95 0.32 21.09
N PHE A 143 10.68 0.66 20.85
CA PHE A 143 9.58 0.55 21.82
C PHE A 143 8.68 -0.62 21.44
#